data_AF-G8BKP4-F1
#
_entry.id   AF-G8BKP4-F1
#
_cell.length_a   1.000
_cell.length_b   1.000
_cell.length_c   1.000
_cell.angle_alpha   90.00
_cell.angle_beta   90.00
_cell.angle_gamma   90.00
#
_symmetry.space_group_name_H-M   'P 1'
#
loop_
_entity.id
_entity.type
_entity.pdbx_description
1 polymer ?
#
loop_
_entity_poly.entity_id
_entity_poly.type
_entity_poly.pdbx_seq_one_letter_code
_entity_poly.pdbx_strand_id
1 'polypeptide(L)'
;MLNTFLFYYYLIHIPITILIDASVIIPTKYHTLLTTTLLEFHTSQNNDILLLHPQTWFKTFIAIECFVQLPLFCYFVAQHLRHQLDVGYYLWSVIYGFNASFTTFVCLVHIIVDGNGVEFGLSQSETIKLCGIYLPYLIIPLIILINGFNHIMKGDYKVKKD
;
A
#
# COMPACT_ATOMS: atom_id res chain seq x y z
N MET A 1 6.25 -13.24 16.20
CA MET A 1 4.94 -13.22 15.49
C MET A 1 4.82 -11.98 14.60
N LEU A 2 4.92 -10.75 15.14
CA LEU A 2 4.81 -9.52 14.34
C LEU A 2 5.85 -9.43 13.20
N ASN A 3 7.14 -9.65 13.47
CA ASN A 3 8.17 -9.58 12.42
C ASN A 3 7.92 -10.56 11.26
N THR A 4 7.45 -11.77 11.55
CA THR A 4 7.07 -12.77 10.55
C THR A 4 5.89 -12.30 9.71
N PHE A 5 4.86 -11.73 10.35
CA PHE A 5 3.72 -11.15 9.65
C PHE A 5 4.17 -10.00 8.72
N LEU A 6 5.00 -9.08 9.22
CA LEU A 6 5.53 -7.97 8.43
C LEU A 6 6.38 -8.44 7.24
N PHE A 7 7.19 -9.49 7.41
CA PHE A 7 7.94 -10.09 6.31
C PHE A 7 7.02 -10.53 5.15
N TYR A 8 5.97 -11.30 5.46
CA TYR A 8 5.03 -11.75 4.42
C TYR A 8 4.22 -10.59 3.83
N TYR A 9 3.86 -9.60 4.65
CA TYR A 9 3.23 -8.38 4.18
C TYR A 9 4.09 -7.70 3.11
N TYR A 10 5.36 -7.40 3.38
CA TYR A 10 6.25 -6.77 2.40
C TYR A 10 6.48 -7.66 1.17
N LEU A 11 6.65 -8.97 1.37
CA LEU A 11 6.90 -9.91 0.29
C LEU A 11 5.74 -9.97 -0.71
N ILE A 12 4.49 -9.99 -0.21
CA ILE A 12 3.28 -10.06 -1.04
C ILE A 12 3.00 -8.72 -1.73
N HIS A 13 3.39 -7.59 -1.13
CA HIS A 13 3.19 -6.27 -1.74
C HIS A 13 4.06 -6.06 -2.99
N ILE A 14 5.23 -6.70 -3.09
CA ILE A 14 6.09 -6.59 -4.28
C ILE A 14 5.35 -6.98 -5.58
N PRO A 15 4.82 -8.21 -5.73
CA PRO A 15 4.10 -8.57 -6.95
C PRO A 15 2.77 -7.82 -7.10
N ILE A 16 2.09 -7.46 -6.00
CA ILE A 16 0.86 -6.66 -6.07
C ILE A 16 1.14 -5.29 -6.68
N THR A 17 2.14 -4.56 -6.18
CA THR A 17 2.50 -3.24 -6.69
C THR A 17 2.93 -3.29 -8.16
N ILE A 18 3.66 -4.34 -8.57
CA ILE A 18 4.10 -4.50 -9.96
C ILE A 18 2.92 -4.84 -10.90
N LEU A 19 2.02 -5.72 -10.48
CA LEU A 19 0.99 -6.28 -11.36
C LEU A 19 -0.31 -5.48 -11.35
N ILE A 20 -0.66 -4.89 -10.21
CA ILE A 20 -1.93 -4.20 -9.97
C ILE A 20 -1.68 -2.70 -9.89
N ASP A 21 -0.92 -2.21 -8.92
CA ASP A 21 -0.84 -0.76 -8.69
C ASP A 21 -0.18 -0.03 -9.85
N ALA A 22 0.95 -0.53 -10.36
CA ALA A 22 1.64 0.05 -11.52
C ALA A 22 0.74 0.17 -12.78
N SER A 23 -0.31 -0.65 -12.89
CA SER A 23 -1.26 -0.58 -14.02
C SER A 23 -1.98 0.76 -14.11
N VAL A 24 -2.14 1.48 -12.99
CA VAL A 24 -2.83 2.77 -12.90
C VAL A 24 -2.05 3.89 -13.61
N ILE A 25 -0.72 3.77 -13.65
CA ILE A 25 0.20 4.74 -14.28
C ILE A 25 0.75 4.23 -15.63
N ILE A 26 0.70 2.93 -15.88
CA ILE A 26 1.12 2.33 -17.14
C ILE A 26 -0.03 2.36 -18.16
N PRO A 27 0.19 2.87 -19.40
CA PRO A 27 -0.83 2.83 -20.44
C PRO A 27 -1.33 1.42 -20.73
N THR A 28 -2.65 1.27 -20.92
CA THR A 28 -3.34 -0.02 -21.14
C THR A 28 -2.76 -0.88 -22.26
N LYS A 29 -2.17 -0.26 -23.30
CA LYS A 29 -1.47 -0.96 -24.39
C LYS A 29 -0.26 -1.81 -23.94
N TYR A 30 0.26 -1.57 -22.74
CA TYR A 30 1.36 -2.34 -22.15
C TYR A 30 0.88 -3.31 -21.06
N HIS A 31 -0.42 -3.38 -20.79
CA HIS A 31 -0.95 -4.34 -19.83
C HIS A 31 -0.82 -5.76 -20.38
N THR A 32 -0.38 -6.66 -19.52
CA THR A 32 -0.34 -8.09 -19.84
C THR A 32 -1.71 -8.72 -19.62
N LEU A 33 -1.95 -9.92 -20.17
CA LEU A 33 -3.17 -10.66 -19.91
C LEU A 33 -3.42 -10.84 -18.40
N LEU A 34 -2.36 -11.14 -17.63
CA LEU A 34 -2.45 -11.30 -16.18
C LEU A 34 -2.90 -10.00 -15.49
N THR A 35 -2.29 -8.87 -15.85
CA THR A 35 -2.66 -7.55 -15.34
C THR A 35 -4.13 -7.25 -15.64
N THR A 36 -4.56 -7.41 -16.89
CA THR A 36 -5.94 -7.15 -17.29
C THR A 36 -6.93 -8.03 -16.54
N THR A 37 -6.67 -9.33 -16.40
CA THR A 37 -7.56 -10.24 -15.66
C THR A 37 -7.67 -9.87 -14.18
N LEU A 38 -6.56 -9.48 -13.54
CA LEU A 38 -6.59 -9.03 -12.14
C LEU A 38 -7.37 -7.72 -12.00
N LEU A 39 -7.16 -6.75 -12.89
CA LEU A 39 -7.92 -5.50 -12.88
C LEU A 39 -9.41 -5.73 -13.11
N GLU A 40 -9.79 -6.58 -14.06
CA GLU A 40 -11.18 -6.95 -14.31
C GLU A 40 -11.81 -7.59 -13.08
N PHE A 41 -11.09 -8.47 -12.38
CA PHE A 41 -11.56 -9.03 -11.12
C PHE A 41 -11.80 -7.94 -10.07
N HIS A 42 -10.85 -7.02 -9.86
CA HIS A 42 -10.98 -5.95 -8.88
C HIS A 42 -12.12 -4.98 -9.20
N THR A 43 -12.23 -4.57 -10.46
CA THR A 43 -13.22 -3.59 -10.94
C THR A 43 -14.62 -4.17 -11.02
N SER A 44 -14.80 -5.38 -11.58
CA SER A 44 -16.12 -6.00 -11.72
C SER A 44 -16.72 -6.48 -10.40
N GLN A 45 -15.90 -6.89 -9.44
CA GLN A 45 -16.40 -7.40 -8.16
C GLN A 45 -16.65 -6.29 -7.13
N ASN A 46 -15.90 -5.19 -7.20
CA ASN A 46 -15.88 -4.20 -6.12
C ASN A 46 -16.28 -2.79 -6.53
N ASN A 47 -16.53 -2.54 -7.82
CA ASN A 47 -16.79 -1.19 -8.35
C ASN A 47 -15.76 -0.19 -7.82
N ASP A 48 -14.49 -0.58 -7.93
CA ASP A 48 -13.38 0.21 -7.39
C ASP A 48 -13.20 1.49 -8.23
N ILE A 49 -13.80 2.58 -7.76
CA ILE A 49 -13.80 3.88 -8.44
C ILE A 49 -12.40 4.45 -8.59
N LEU A 50 -11.45 4.10 -7.71
CA LEU A 50 -10.07 4.56 -7.78
C LEU A 50 -9.33 3.92 -8.96
N LEU A 51 -9.65 2.67 -9.27
CA LEU A 51 -9.09 1.95 -10.42
C LEU A 51 -9.86 2.22 -11.72
N LEU A 52 -11.19 2.36 -11.65
CA LEU A 52 -12.05 2.65 -12.81
C LEU A 52 -11.86 4.07 -13.33
N HIS A 53 -11.72 5.04 -12.41
CA HIS A 53 -11.63 6.46 -12.71
C HIS A 53 -10.43 7.10 -11.99
N PRO A 54 -9.19 6.70 -12.32
CA PRO A 54 -8.01 7.09 -11.58
C PRO A 54 -7.72 8.58 -11.77
N GLN A 55 -7.96 9.33 -10.70
CA GLN A 55 -7.70 10.76 -10.61
C GLN A 55 -6.20 11.05 -10.62
N THR A 56 -5.80 12.25 -11.04
CA THR A 56 -4.38 12.64 -11.15
C THR A 56 -3.64 12.57 -9.82
N TRP A 57 -4.29 12.94 -8.71
CA TRP A 57 -3.70 12.82 -7.37
C TRP A 57 -3.46 11.36 -7.00
N PHE A 58 -4.39 10.46 -7.35
CA PHE A 58 -4.26 9.02 -7.08
C PHE A 58 -3.12 8.42 -7.89
N LYS A 59 -3.03 8.75 -9.18
CA LYS A 59 -1.88 8.39 -10.03
C LYS A 59 -0.55 8.84 -9.44
N THR A 60 -0.52 10.01 -8.79
CA THR A 60 0.67 10.52 -8.11
C THR A 60 1.04 9.66 -6.90
N PHE A 61 0.06 9.21 -6.11
CA PHE A 61 0.29 8.28 -4.99
C PHE A 61 0.82 6.93 -5.49
N ILE A 62 0.24 6.38 -6.55
CA ILE A 62 0.73 5.14 -7.15
C ILE A 62 2.14 5.30 -7.73
N ALA A 63 2.47 6.45 -8.31
CA ALA A 63 3.84 6.72 -8.74
C ALA A 63 4.80 6.71 -7.55
N ILE A 64 4.45 7.36 -6.44
CA ILE A 64 5.24 7.30 -5.20
C ILE A 64 5.37 5.86 -4.71
N GLU A 65 4.31 5.07 -4.77
CA GLU A 65 4.34 3.66 -4.41
C GLU A 65 5.35 2.88 -5.26
N CYS A 66 5.28 3.03 -6.59
CA CYS A 66 6.17 2.34 -7.51
C CYS A 66 7.64 2.75 -7.38
N PHE A 67 7.91 4.04 -7.15
CA PHE A 67 9.29 4.57 -7.14
C PHE A 67 9.93 4.63 -5.75
N VAL A 68 9.14 4.63 -4.69
CA VAL A 68 9.62 4.76 -3.30
C VAL A 68 9.25 3.54 -2.47
N GLN A 69 7.97 3.16 -2.42
CA GLN A 69 7.53 2.07 -1.55
C GLN A 69 8.00 0.70 -2.07
N LEU A 70 7.96 0.46 -3.38
CA LEU A 70 8.40 -0.81 -3.96
C LEU A 70 9.89 -1.10 -3.70
N PRO A 71 10.84 -0.17 -3.92
CA PRO A 71 12.22 -0.36 -3.46
C PRO A 71 12.34 -0.60 -1.95
N LEU A 72 11.50 0.07 -1.14
CA LEU A 72 11.47 -0.14 0.31
C LEU A 72 10.95 -1.53 0.69
N PHE A 73 9.96 -2.09 -0.02
CA PHE A 73 9.51 -3.48 0.19
C PHE A 73 10.64 -4.47 -0.02
N CYS A 74 11.38 -4.33 -1.12
CA CYS A 74 12.57 -5.13 -1.39
C CYS A 74 13.63 -4.98 -0.29
N TYR A 75 13.87 -3.75 0.16
CA TYR A 75 14.77 -3.46 1.29
C TYR A 75 14.32 -4.14 2.58
N PHE A 76 13.05 -4.01 2.97
CA PHE A 76 12.52 -4.62 4.19
C PHE A 76 12.60 -6.15 4.14
N VAL A 77 12.23 -6.77 3.03
CA VAL A 77 12.37 -8.21 2.81
C VAL A 77 13.84 -8.63 2.99
N ALA A 78 14.78 -7.90 2.39
CA ALA A 78 16.21 -8.19 2.54
C ALA A 78 16.70 -8.07 3.99
N GLN A 79 16.27 -7.05 4.73
CA GLN A 79 16.62 -6.88 6.14
C GLN A 79 16.06 -8.01 7.02
N HIS A 80 14.84 -8.48 6.74
CA HIS A 80 14.26 -9.64 7.41
C HIS A 80 15.02 -10.94 7.12
N LEU A 81 15.38 -11.20 5.85
CA LEU A 81 16.15 -12.38 5.45
C LEU A 81 17.57 -12.40 6.04
N ARG A 82 18.18 -11.22 6.18
CA ARG A 82 19.50 -11.06 6.83
C ARG A 82 19.40 -11.03 8.35
N HIS A 83 18.19 -11.04 8.90
CA HIS A 83 17.93 -10.79 10.32
C HIS A 83 18.59 -9.48 10.84
N GLN A 84 18.66 -8.44 10.02
CA GLN A 84 19.29 -7.15 10.34
C GLN A 84 18.22 -6.06 10.50
N LEU A 85 17.52 -6.08 11.63
CA LEU A 85 16.56 -5.03 11.98
C LEU A 85 17.28 -3.92 12.77
N ASP A 86 18.04 -3.10 12.05
CA ASP A 86 18.83 -1.98 12.58
C ASP A 86 18.01 -0.67 12.67
N VAL A 87 18.66 0.40 13.14
CA VAL A 87 18.01 1.72 13.22
C VAL A 87 17.50 2.21 11.85
N GLY A 88 18.22 1.86 10.77
CA GLY A 88 17.83 2.21 9.41
C GLY A 88 16.51 1.53 9.01
N TYR A 89 16.36 0.24 9.30
CA TYR A 89 15.10 -0.49 9.11
C TYR A 89 13.92 0.21 9.79
N TYR A 90 14.06 0.60 11.06
CA TYR A 90 12.96 1.24 11.80
C TYR A 90 12.69 2.68 11.35
N LEU A 91 13.71 3.45 10.97
CA LEU A 91 13.54 4.80 10.39
C LEU A 91 12.73 4.74 9.09
N TRP A 92 13.13 3.85 8.18
CA TRP A 92 12.38 3.64 6.94
C TRP A 92 10.98 3.08 7.18
N SER A 93 10.80 2.24 8.21
CA SER A 93 9.47 1.75 8.61
C SER A 93 8.54 2.89 9.03
N VAL A 94 9.03 3.90 9.76
CA VAL A 94 8.23 5.09 10.14
C VAL A 94 7.83 5.90 8.91
N ILE A 95 8.78 6.18 8.02
CA ILE A 95 8.53 6.95 6.79
C ILE A 95 7.52 6.24 5.89
N TYR A 96 7.75 4.94 5.64
CA TYR A 96 6.84 4.09 4.87
C TYR A 96 5.45 4.05 5.51
N GLY A 97 5.39 3.73 6.81
CA GLY A 97 4.14 3.54 7.54
C GLY A 97 3.28 4.81 7.52
N PHE A 98 3.90 5.99 7.67
CA PHE A 98 3.21 7.27 7.52
C PHE A 98 2.71 7.50 6.10
N ASN A 99 3.58 7.33 5.09
CA ASN A 99 3.22 7.60 3.71
C ASN A 99 2.05 6.71 3.24
N ALA A 100 2.15 5.39 3.43
CA ALA A 100 1.14 4.43 2.98
C ALA A 100 -0.19 4.58 3.74
N SER A 101 -0.14 4.86 5.06
CA SER A 101 -1.37 5.14 5.83
C SER A 101 -2.02 6.45 5.39
N PHE A 102 -1.24 7.50 5.14
CA PHE A 102 -1.77 8.79 4.73
C PHE A 102 -2.39 8.75 3.34
N THR A 103 -1.73 8.15 2.35
CA THR A 103 -2.30 8.02 1.00
C THR A 103 -3.58 7.19 1.02
N THR A 104 -3.60 6.09 1.76
CA THR A 104 -4.80 5.26 1.93
C THR A 104 -5.93 5.99 2.66
N PHE A 105 -5.60 6.80 3.67
CA PHE A 105 -6.58 7.65 4.35
C PHE A 105 -7.25 8.62 3.38
N VAL A 106 -6.47 9.27 2.49
CA VAL A 106 -7.02 10.13 1.45
C VAL A 106 -7.93 9.35 0.49
N CYS A 107 -7.53 8.14 0.08
CA CYS A 107 -8.37 7.25 -0.73
C CYS A 107 -9.71 6.91 -0.04
N LEU A 108 -9.67 6.57 1.25
CA LEU A 108 -10.88 6.28 2.04
C LEU A 108 -11.81 7.50 2.14
N VAL A 109 -11.26 8.68 2.38
CA VAL A 109 -12.04 9.93 2.39
C VAL A 109 -12.71 10.16 1.04
N HIS A 110 -11.98 9.98 -0.07
CA HIS A 110 -12.55 10.12 -1.41
C HIS A 110 -13.68 9.12 -1.67
N ILE A 111 -13.51 7.85 -1.29
CA ILE A 111 -14.56 6.83 -1.41
C ILE A 111 -15.81 7.21 -0.60
N ILE A 112 -15.65 7.69 0.63
CA ILE A 112 -16.77 8.02 1.52
C ILE A 112 -17.50 9.29 1.06
N VAL A 113 -16.76 10.32 0.65
CA VAL A 113 -17.32 11.64 0.33
C VAL A 113 -17.87 11.66 -1.09
N ASP A 114 -17.09 11.19 -2.06
CA ASP A 114 -17.41 11.33 -3.48
C ASP A 114 -18.06 10.08 -4.06
N GLY A 115 -17.85 8.90 -3.47
CA GLY A 115 -18.28 7.61 -4.03
C GLY A 115 -19.79 7.53 -4.30
N ASN A 116 -20.63 8.06 -3.42
CA ASN A 116 -22.08 8.11 -3.60
C ASN A 116 -22.56 9.28 -4.48
N GLY A 117 -21.65 10.12 -4.97
CA GLY A 117 -21.95 11.26 -5.82
C GLY A 117 -22.41 10.85 -7.22
N VAL A 118 -22.93 11.83 -7.98
CA VAL A 118 -23.47 11.62 -9.34
C VAL A 118 -22.43 11.06 -10.30
N GLU A 119 -21.14 11.35 -10.07
CA GLU A 119 -20.04 10.91 -10.92
C GLU A 119 -19.75 9.41 -10.80
N PHE A 120 -19.80 8.85 -9.59
CA PHE A 120 -19.38 7.46 -9.33
C PHE A 120 -20.54 6.52 -9.00
N GLY A 121 -21.62 7.04 -8.41
CA GLY A 121 -22.88 6.32 -8.24
C GLY A 121 -22.83 5.09 -7.32
N LEU A 122 -21.85 4.98 -6.40
CA LEU A 122 -21.77 3.86 -5.47
C LEU A 122 -22.98 3.84 -4.52
N SER A 123 -23.58 2.66 -4.36
CA SER A 123 -24.53 2.41 -3.27
C SER A 123 -23.81 2.43 -1.93
N GLN A 124 -24.56 2.67 -0.84
CA GLN A 124 -24.01 2.62 0.52
C GLN A 124 -23.32 1.28 0.83
N SER A 125 -23.87 0.16 0.34
CA SER A 125 -23.27 -1.16 0.50
C SER A 125 -21.93 -1.32 -0.22
N GLU A 126 -21.80 -0.75 -1.43
CA GLU A 126 -20.55 -0.79 -2.19
C GLU A 126 -19.49 0.09 -1.54
N THR A 127 -19.86 1.28 -1.06
CA THR A 127 -18.96 2.18 -0.32
C THR A 127 -18.41 1.50 0.93
N ILE A 128 -19.26 0.83 1.72
CA ILE A 128 -18.82 0.09 2.92
C ILE A 128 -17.90 -1.07 2.53
N LYS A 129 -18.26 -1.84 1.49
CA LYS A 129 -17.44 -2.96 1.00
C LYS A 129 -16.07 -2.48 0.55
N LEU A 130 -16.03 -1.41 -0.25
CA LEU A 130 -14.80 -0.84 -0.78
C LEU A 130 -13.93 -0.25 0.34
N CYS A 131 -14.52 0.48 1.28
CA CYS A 131 -13.81 0.91 2.49
C CYS A 131 -13.19 -0.27 3.26
N GLY A 132 -13.92 -1.38 3.39
CA GLY A 132 -13.43 -2.61 4.00
C GLY A 132 -12.22 -3.22 3.29
N ILE A 133 -12.13 -3.10 1.97
CA ILE A 133 -10.99 -3.55 1.16
C ILE A 133 -9.75 -2.66 1.41
N TYR A 134 -9.95 -1.35 1.52
CA TYR A 134 -8.84 -0.39 1.70
C TYR A 134 -8.38 -0.27 3.16
N LEU A 135 -9.23 -0.59 4.13
CA LEU A 135 -8.94 -0.42 5.55
C LEU A 135 -7.68 -1.17 6.06
N PRO A 136 -7.38 -2.41 5.63
CA PRO A 136 -6.13 -3.09 5.99
C PRO A 136 -4.88 -2.31 5.55
N TYR A 137 -4.93 -1.64 4.39
CA TYR A 137 -3.85 -0.81 3.88
C TYR A 137 -3.69 0.52 4.62
N LEU A 138 -4.66 0.89 5.47
CA LEU A 138 -4.51 1.97 6.45
C LEU A 138 -3.91 1.44 7.76
N ILE A 139 -4.50 0.37 8.30
CA ILE A 139 -4.18 -0.14 9.64
C ILE A 139 -2.79 -0.76 9.71
N ILE A 140 -2.41 -1.59 8.74
CA ILE A 140 -1.12 -2.29 8.78
C ILE A 140 0.06 -1.29 8.69
N PRO A 141 0.05 -0.31 7.77
CA PRO A 141 1.07 0.75 7.79
C PRO A 141 1.13 1.58 9.07
N LEU A 142 -0.01 1.84 9.73
CA LEU A 142 -0.01 2.48 11.04
C LEU A 142 0.66 1.61 12.11
N ILE A 143 0.43 0.30 12.10
CA ILE A 143 1.13 -0.64 12.99
C ILE A 143 2.64 -0.60 12.73
N ILE A 144 3.06 -0.57 11.46
CA ILE A 144 4.48 -0.48 11.07
C ILE A 144 5.09 0.83 11.56
N LEU A 145 4.38 1.95 11.40
CA LEU A 145 4.79 3.26 11.89
C LEU A 145 5.02 3.23 13.40
N ILE A 146 4.02 2.82 14.17
CA ILE A 146 4.06 2.79 15.63
C ILE A 146 5.16 1.85 16.11
N ASN A 147 5.31 0.68 15.49
CA ASN A 147 6.36 -0.27 15.82
C ASN A 147 7.75 0.34 15.57
N GLY A 148 7.98 0.93 14.39
CA GLY A 148 9.24 1.60 14.06
C GLY A 148 9.58 2.72 15.04
N PHE A 149 8.62 3.58 15.33
CA PHE A 149 8.78 4.70 16.26
C PHE A 149 9.15 4.21 17.67
N ASN A 150 8.45 3.19 18.18
CA ASN A 150 8.70 2.63 19.50
C ASN A 150 10.10 2.00 19.62
N HIS A 151 10.57 1.30 18.59
CA HIS A 151 11.91 0.71 18.57
C HIS A 151 13.01 1.78 18.55
N ILE A 152 12.82 2.87 17.80
CA ILE A 152 13.75 4.00 17.79
C ILE A 152 13.81 4.66 19.17
N MET A 153 12.64 4.96 19.76
CA MET A 153 12.55 5.62 21.07
C MET A 153 13.19 4.83 22.21
N LYS A 154 13.09 3.49 22.16
CA LYS A 154 13.69 2.61 23.18
C LYS A 154 15.16 2.30 22.94
N GLY A 155 15.69 2.56 21.74
CA GLY A 155 17.02 2.09 21.35
C GLY A 155 17.09 0.57 21.10
N ASP A 156 15.94 -0.10 20.96
CA ASP A 156 15.84 -1.55 20.87
C ASP A 156 16.03 -2.05 19.43
N TYR A 157 17.20 -1.81 18.86
CA TYR A 157 17.53 -2.24 17.49
C TYR A 157 18.90 -2.91 17.40
N LYS A 158 19.13 -3.68 16.33
CA LYS A 158 20.44 -4.30 16.12
C LYS A 158 21.45 -3.21 15.73
N VAL A 159 22.60 -3.18 16.42
CA VAL A 159 23.72 -2.33 16.03
C VAL A 159 24.31 -2.89 14.74
N LYS A 160 24.44 -2.02 13.73
CA LYS A 160 25.09 -2.37 12.47
C LYS A 160 26.55 -2.72 12.78
N LYS A 161 26.98 -3.94 12.43
CA LYS A 161 28.40 -4.29 12.52
C LYS A 161 29.07 -3.68 11.30
N ASP A 162 30.02 -2.78 11.55
CA ASP A 162 30.89 -2.18 10.53
C ASP A 162 31.72 -3.24 9.79
#